data_AF-A0A3P7MHA1-F1
#
_entry.id   AF-A0A3P7MHA1-F1
#
_cell.length_a   1.000
_cell.length_b   1.000
_cell.length_c   1.000
_cell.angle_alpha   90.00
_cell.angle_beta   90.00
_cell.angle_gamma   90.00
#
_symmetry.space_group_name_H-M   'P 1'
#
loop_
_entity.id
_entity.type
_entity.pdbx_description
1 polymer ?
#
loop_
_entity_poly.entity_id
_entity_poly.type
_entity_poly.pdbx_seq_one_letter_code
_entity_poly.pdbx_strand_id
1 'polypeptide(L)' 'MDRGFAILDIHYCYAEDSGDYCCVVTNSAGSVQSNVVQLSCRPGVGVVTDSVLSEDSISYLRNLDSMDNSTMAS' A
#
# COMPACT_ATOMS: atom_id res chain seq x y z
N MET A 1 28.11 24.08 -13.71
CA MET A 1 27.09 23.08 -13.35
C MET A 1 25.80 23.52 -14.03
N ASP A 2 25.67 23.22 -15.32
CA ASP A 2 24.53 23.54 -16.17
C ASP A 2 24.20 22.27 -16.94
N ARG A 3 23.50 21.35 -16.26
CA ARG A 3 22.88 20.21 -16.90
C ARG A 3 21.56 20.08 -16.18
N GLY A 4 20.54 20.75 -16.69
CA GLY A 4 19.19 20.73 -16.12
C GLY A 4 18.76 19.28 -15.83
N PHE A 5 18.00 19.09 -14.76
CA PHE A 5 17.46 17.80 -14.38
C PHE A 5 15.95 17.77 -14.68
N ALA A 6 15.43 16.58 -14.99
CA ALA A 6 14.01 16.32 -15.14
C ALA A 6 13.57 15.31 -14.07
N ILE A 7 12.38 15.48 -13.53
CA ILE A 7 11.81 14.64 -12.48
C ILE A 7 10.43 14.15 -12.95
N LEU A 8 10.15 12.87 -12.73
CA LEU A 8 8.81 12.30 -12.79
C LEU A 8 8.34 12.07 -11.36
N ASP A 9 7.18 12.64 -11.01
CA ASP A 9 6.54 12.49 -9.70
C ASP A 9 5.11 11.96 -9.89
N ILE A 10 4.78 10.84 -9.24
CA ILE A 10 3.49 10.15 -9.37
C ILE A 10 2.78 10.25 -8.02
N HIS A 11 1.69 11.02 -8.00
CA HIS A 11 0.86 11.20 -6.81
C HIS A 11 -0.19 10.10 -6.72
N TYR A 12 -0.45 9.59 -5.50
CA TYR A 12 -1.47 8.57 -5.24
C TYR A 12 -1.34 7.33 -6.13
N CYS A 13 -0.14 6.75 -6.19
CA CYS A 13 0.12 5.62 -7.08
C CYS A 13 -0.73 4.38 -6.75
N TYR A 14 -1.18 3.70 -7.79
CA TYR A 14 -1.89 2.42 -7.74
C TYR A 14 -1.00 1.27 -8.22
N ALA A 15 -1.49 0.04 -8.14
CA ALA A 15 -0.71 -1.14 -8.53
C ALA A 15 -0.33 -1.10 -10.02
N GLU A 16 -1.20 -0.53 -10.85
CA GLU A 16 -1.07 -0.34 -12.30
C GLU A 16 0.06 0.63 -12.69
N ASP A 17 0.51 1.49 -11.77
CA ASP A 17 1.67 2.36 -11.97
C ASP A 17 3.01 1.60 -11.80
N SER A 18 2.96 0.31 -11.45
CA SER A 18 4.17 -0.53 -11.43
C SER A 18 4.62 -0.85 -12.85
N GLY A 19 5.93 -0.78 -13.11
CA GLY A 19 6.47 -1.10 -14.42
C GLY A 19 7.91 -0.66 -14.60
N ASP A 20 8.36 -0.76 -15.84
CA ASP A 20 9.71 -0.39 -16.26
C ASP A 20 9.69 1.02 -16.86
N TYR A 21 10.35 1.96 -16.18
CA TYR A 21 10.43 3.36 -16.57
C TYR A 21 11.80 3.71 -17.12
N CYS A 22 11.84 4.59 -18.11
CA CYS A 22 13.08 5.17 -18.64
C CYS A 22 12.85 6.62 -19.05
N CYS A 23 13.90 7.44 -19.01
CA CYS A 23 13.89 8.77 -19.56
C CYS A 23 14.38 8.72 -21.01
N VAL A 24 13.64 9.34 -21.92
CA VAL A 24 14.05 9.53 -23.33
C VAL A 24 14.24 11.01 -23.58
N VAL A 25 15.46 11.40 -23.94
CA VAL A 25 15.81 12.77 -24.32
C VAL A 25 15.95 12.83 -25.82
N THR A 26 15.18 13.71 -26.47
CA THR A 26 15.14 13.86 -27.94
C THR A 26 15.49 15.27 -28.36
N ASN A 27 16.32 15.39 -29.40
CA ASN A 27 16.62 16.65 -30.08
C ASN A 27 16.71 16.42 -31.61
N SER A 28 17.10 17.45 -32.36
CA SER A 28 17.23 17.36 -33.83
C SER A 28 18.28 16.35 -34.32
N ALA A 29 19.22 15.94 -33.46
CA ALA A 29 20.25 14.95 -33.78
C ALA A 29 19.82 13.51 -33.45
N GLY A 30 18.72 13.31 -32.72
CA GLY A 30 18.19 11.99 -32.38
C GLY A 30 17.68 11.87 -30.94
N SER A 31 17.64 10.65 -30.43
CA SER A 31 17.16 10.33 -29.10
C SER A 31 18.13 9.45 -28.34
N VAL A 32 18.25 9.67 -27.04
CA VAL A 32 19.00 8.81 -26.11
C VAL A 32 18.09 8.38 -24.97
N GLN A 33 18.17 7.10 -24.61
CA GLN A 33 17.39 6.49 -23.53
C GLN A 33 18.30 6.24 -22.31
N SER A 34 17.79 6.51 -21.11
CA SER A 34 18.47 6.14 -19.86
C SER A 34 18.46 4.62 -19.65
N ASN A 35 19.18 4.15 -18.63
CA ASN A 35 18.91 2.82 -18.08
C ASN A 35 17.44 2.73 -17.62
N VAL A 36 16.89 1.52 -17.73
CA VAL A 36 15.56 1.21 -17.21
C VAL A 36 15.61 1.16 -15.68
N VAL A 37 14.56 1.68 -15.05
CA VAL A 37 14.31 1.62 -13.62
C VAL A 37 12.98 0.91 -13.41
N GLN A 38 12.98 -0.14 -12.59
CA GLN A 38 11.76 -0.86 -12.22
C GLN A 38 11.08 -0.17 -11.02
N LEU A 39 9.84 0.26 -11.20
CA LEU A 39 8.98 0.82 -10.17
C LEU A 39 7.98 -0.24 -9.70
N SER A 40 7.88 -0.45 -8.38
CA SER A 40 6.90 -1.36 -7.77
C SER A 40 6.04 -0.59 -6.78
N CYS A 41 4.76 -0.42 -7.12
CA CYS A 41 3.75 0.16 -6.26
C CYS A 41 3.10 -0.96 -5.45
N ARG A 42 3.20 -0.85 -4.13
CA ARG A 42 2.66 -1.83 -3.18
C ARG A 42 1.74 -1.14 -2.19
N PRO A 43 0.65 -1.79 -1.76
CA PRO A 43 -0.21 -1.24 -0.72
C PRO A 43 0.61 -1.01 0.56
N GLY A 44 0.40 0.16 1.18
CA GLY A 44 1.23 0.69 2.27
C GLY A 44 1.14 -0.06 3.59
N VAL A 45 0.17 -0.95 3.77
CA VAL A 45 -0.01 -1.98 4.81
C VAL A 45 -1.33 -2.69 4.44
N GLY A 46 -1.38 -4.02 4.48
CA GLY A 46 -2.63 -4.77 4.29
C GLY A 46 -3.62 -4.52 5.43
N VAL A 47 -4.89 -4.93 5.27
CA VAL A 47 -5.90 -4.82 6.35
C VAL A 47 -5.31 -5.38 7.66
N VAL A 48 -5.19 -4.55 8.69
CA VAL A 48 -4.76 -4.98 10.02
C VAL A 48 -5.85 -5.87 10.58
N THR A 49 -5.64 -7.18 10.53
CA THR A 49 -6.57 -8.19 11.08
C THR A 49 -6.31 -8.49 12.55
N ASP A 50 -5.30 -7.84 13.14
CA ASP A 50 -5.00 -7.98 14.55
C ASP A 50 -6.13 -7.38 15.38
N SER A 51 -6.61 -8.17 16.34
CA SER A 51 -7.60 -7.71 17.31
C SER A 51 -7.00 -6.60 18.17
N VAL A 52 -7.66 -5.45 18.22
CA VAL A 52 -7.31 -4.34 19.13
C VAL A 52 -7.86 -4.53 20.55
N LEU A 53 -8.52 -5.65 20.82
CA LEU A 53 -9.10 -5.95 22.14
C LEU A 53 -8.05 -6.54 23.08
N SER A 54 -8.02 -6.05 24.32
CA SER A 54 -7.25 -6.67 25.41
C SER A 54 -7.84 -8.03 25.82
N GLU A 55 -7.03 -8.87 26.47
CA GLU A 55 -7.49 -10.15 27.03
C GLU A 55 -8.68 -9.99 27.98
N ASP A 56 -8.69 -8.91 28.76
CA ASP A 56 -9.81 -8.57 29.67
C ASP A 56 -11.10 -8.31 28.90
N SER A 57 -11.01 -7.55 27.80
CA SER A 57 -12.16 -7.21 26.97
C SER A 57 -12.72 -8.44 26.25
N ILE A 58 -11.84 -9.32 25.77
CA ILE A 58 -12.21 -10.61 25.16
C ILE A 58 -12.91 -11.50 26.18
N SER A 59 -12.37 -11.57 27.40
CA SER A 59 -12.95 -12.37 28.47
C SER A 59 -14.32 -11.85 28.87
N TYR A 60 -14.50 -10.54 28.97
CA TYR A 60 -15.79 -9.92 29.26
C TYR A 60 -16.86 -10.26 28.20
N LEU A 61 -16.53 -10.10 26.92
CA LEU A 61 -17.46 -10.42 25.82
C LEU A 61 -17.87 -11.89 25.82
N ARG A 62 -16.92 -12.83 26.04
CA ARG A 62 -17.22 -14.26 26.14
C ARG A 62 -18.19 -14.60 27.27
N ASN A 63 -18.08 -13.90 28.41
CA ASN A 63 -19.00 -14.11 29.53
C ASN A 63 -20.42 -13.63 29.18
N LEU A 64 -20.55 -12.49 28.50
CA LEU A 64 -21.86 -12.00 28.03
C LEU A 64 -22.51 -12.97 27.04
N ASP A 65 -21.77 -13.45 26.04
CA ASP A 65 -22.29 -14.44 25.07
C ASP A 65 -22.79 -15.72 25.78
N SER A 66 -22.08 -16.14 26.83
CA SER A 66 -22.48 -17.31 27.62
C SER A 66 -23.76 -17.09 28.42
N MET A 67 -23.96 -15.87 28.95
CA MET A 67 -25.16 -15.49 29.68
C MET A 67 -26.36 -15.36 28.74
N ASP A 68 -26.20 -14.75 27.57
CA ASP A 68 -27.27 -14.68 26.57
C ASP A 68 -27.69 -16.07 26.07
N ASN A 69 -26.72 -16.95 25.80
CA ASN A 69 -27.01 -18.32 25.37
C ASN A 69 -27.74 -19.14 26.47
N SER A 70 -27.42 -18.90 27.74
CA SER A 70 -28.12 -19.55 28.86
C SER A 70 -29.55 -19.01 29.05
N THR A 71 -29.79 -17.75 28.70
CA THR A 71 -31.12 -17.10 28.84
C THR A 71 -32.07 -17.50 27.70
N MET A 72 -31.53 -17.82 26.52
CA MET A 72 -32.31 -18.32 25.37
C MET A 72 -32.59 -19.83 25.43
N ALA A 73 -31.84 -20.59 26.23
CA ALA A 73 -31.95 -22.05 26.35
C ALA A 73 -32.89 -22.53 27.48
N SER A 74 -33.56 -21.60 28.17
CA SER A 74 -34.46 -21.87 29.30
C SER A 74 -35.84 -21.25 29.10
#